data_AF-A0A3D1QW23-F1
#
_entry.id   AF-A0A3D1QW23-F1
#
_cell.length_a   1.000
_cell.length_b   1.000
_cell.length_c   1.000
_cell.angle_alpha   90.00
_cell.angle_beta   90.00
_cell.angle_gamma   90.00
#
_symmetry.space_group_name_H-M   'P 1'
#
loop_
_entity.id
_entity.type
_entity.pdbx_description
1 polymer ?
#
loop_
_entity_poly.entity_id
_entity_poly.type
_entity_poly.pdbx_seq_one_letter_code
_entity_poly.pdbx_strand_id
1 'polypeptide(L)'
;MTAPTSRRRNTPPPHAKGLLDQLEKSFLHALRRGEGEAPPAALLWADADKQWAALVARLQTALPHLFVLGTYDAAKRTGPAIWLRCVVDSVLKDVTLEPGVVPILYLPGVARQSLRAGDECPRELQPLVELQYRGRVWHQKNGRDWTVEAFLVSEDGLQLDVAQDAKTREAAQRSLPLLAETPLDGLRGHRLEADDFDRLAVSDPTRDLL
;
A
#
# COMPACT_ATOMS: atom_id res chain seq x y z
N MET A 1 14.76 4.22 47.74
CA MET A 1 14.32 3.20 46.76
C MET A 1 13.18 3.79 45.95
N THR A 2 13.50 4.36 44.80
CA THR A 2 12.59 5.11 43.92
C THR A 2 11.99 4.17 42.87
N ALA A 3 10.67 4.14 42.77
CA ALA A 3 9.94 3.36 41.79
C ALA A 3 10.09 3.96 40.37
N PRO A 4 10.18 3.14 39.30
CA PRO A 4 10.32 3.65 37.95
C PRO A 4 8.99 4.15 37.39
N THR A 5 9.00 5.38 36.91
CA THR A 5 7.91 6.05 36.20
C THR A 5 7.66 5.36 34.86
N SER A 6 6.49 4.74 34.73
CA SER A 6 6.01 4.16 33.47
C SER A 6 5.92 5.24 32.39
N ARG A 7 6.77 5.14 31.36
CA ARG A 7 6.66 5.94 30.13
C ARG A 7 5.37 5.51 29.43
N ARG A 8 4.35 6.36 29.49
CA ARG A 8 3.15 6.23 28.65
C ARG A 8 3.59 6.18 27.20
N ARG A 9 3.34 5.05 26.53
CA ARG A 9 3.40 4.94 25.08
C ARG A 9 2.42 5.97 24.51
N ASN A 10 2.95 6.88 23.70
CA ASN A 10 2.18 7.89 23.02
C ASN A 10 1.42 7.19 21.88
N THR A 11 0.23 6.69 22.16
CA THR A 11 -0.64 6.13 21.12
C THR A 11 -1.11 7.29 20.25
N PRO A 12 -0.87 7.28 18.92
CA PRO A 12 -1.43 8.27 18.02
C PRO A 12 -2.96 8.30 18.15
N PRO A 13 -3.62 9.46 17.94
CA PRO A 13 -5.07 9.54 18.00
C PRO A 13 -5.69 8.52 17.02
N PRO A 14 -6.84 7.92 17.34
CA PRO A 14 -7.50 6.98 16.44
C PRO A 14 -7.87 7.73 15.15
N HIS A 15 -7.11 7.47 14.08
CA HIS A 15 -7.50 7.90 12.75
C HIS A 15 -8.90 7.33 12.48
N ALA A 16 -9.82 8.16 12.01
CA ALA A 16 -11.11 7.66 11.53
C ALA A 16 -10.82 6.57 10.49
N LYS A 17 -11.49 5.41 10.60
CA LYS A 17 -11.24 4.23 9.76
C LYS A 17 -11.32 4.62 8.29
N GLY A 18 -10.17 4.82 7.66
CA GLY A 18 -10.00 5.38 6.32
C GLY A 18 -9.45 4.36 5.33
N LEU A 19 -9.20 4.80 4.09
CA LEU A 19 -8.56 3.96 3.07
C LEU A 19 -7.18 3.44 3.52
N LEU A 20 -6.40 4.25 4.24
CA LEU A 20 -5.09 3.83 4.75
C LEU A 20 -5.17 2.66 5.72
N ASP A 21 -6.09 2.71 6.68
CA ASP A 21 -6.29 1.60 7.64
C ASP A 21 -6.70 0.32 6.92
N GLN A 22 -7.50 0.43 5.86
CA GLN A 22 -7.92 -0.74 5.09
C GLN A 22 -6.78 -1.30 4.24
N LEU A 23 -5.95 -0.45 3.64
CA LEU A 23 -4.73 -0.90 2.93
C LEU A 23 -3.79 -1.63 3.89
N GLU A 24 -3.52 -1.07 5.07
CA GLU A 24 -2.66 -1.71 6.07
C GLU A 24 -3.22 -3.07 6.49
N LYS A 25 -4.52 -3.16 6.79
CA LYS A 25 -5.18 -4.45 7.08
C LYS A 25 -5.06 -5.43 5.92
N SER A 26 -5.20 -4.97 4.68
CA SER A 26 -5.07 -5.81 3.50
C SER A 26 -3.63 -6.31 3.31
N PHE A 27 -2.62 -5.48 3.57
CA PHE A 27 -1.22 -5.91 3.57
C PHE A 27 -0.95 -6.95 4.65
N LEU A 28 -1.40 -6.70 5.89
CA LEU A 28 -1.28 -7.65 6.99
C LEU A 28 -1.99 -8.98 6.69
N HIS A 29 -3.16 -8.92 6.06
CA HIS A 29 -3.87 -10.10 5.61
C HIS A 29 -3.04 -10.91 4.60
N ALA A 30 -2.45 -10.25 3.60
CA ALA A 30 -1.62 -10.88 2.58
C ALA A 30 -0.31 -11.46 3.14
N LEU A 31 0.16 -10.92 4.26
CA LEU A 31 1.34 -11.39 5.01
C LEU A 31 1.03 -12.56 5.96
N ARG A 32 -0.23 -12.99 6.09
CA ARG A 32 -0.57 -14.16 6.91
C ARG A 32 0.12 -15.41 6.39
N ARG A 33 0.45 -16.29 7.34
CA ARG A 33 1.18 -17.53 7.12
C ARG A 33 0.41 -18.71 7.69
N GLY A 34 0.53 -19.86 7.04
CA GLY A 34 0.11 -21.13 7.61
C GLY A 34 1.03 -21.57 8.75
N GLU A 35 0.55 -22.53 9.55
CA GLU A 35 1.40 -23.21 10.54
C GLU A 35 2.52 -23.98 9.81
N GLY A 36 3.76 -23.84 10.30
CA GLY A 36 4.94 -24.45 9.68
C GLY A 36 5.54 -23.69 8.49
N GLU A 37 4.95 -22.58 8.05
CA GLU A 37 5.53 -21.73 7.00
C GLU A 37 6.55 -20.73 7.54
N ALA A 38 7.66 -20.59 6.81
CA ALA A 38 8.66 -19.56 7.08
C ALA A 38 8.07 -18.13 6.93
N PRO A 39 8.61 -17.12 7.65
CA PRO A 39 8.26 -15.72 7.45
C PRO A 39 8.46 -15.30 5.99
N PRO A 40 7.51 -14.58 5.36
CA PRO A 40 7.76 -14.03 4.04
C PRO A 40 8.86 -12.98 4.11
N ALA A 41 9.76 -13.01 3.13
CA ALA A 41 10.86 -12.05 3.09
C ALA A 41 10.40 -10.62 2.79
N ALA A 42 9.35 -10.45 1.98
CA ALA A 42 8.82 -9.16 1.56
C ALA A 42 7.36 -9.31 1.10
N LEU A 43 6.62 -8.20 1.06
CA LEU A 43 5.36 -8.08 0.33
C LEU A 43 5.61 -7.30 -0.97
N LEU A 44 5.39 -7.92 -2.12
CA LEU A 44 5.45 -7.28 -3.43
C LEU A 44 4.09 -6.68 -3.79
N TRP A 45 4.08 -5.40 -4.13
CA TRP A 45 2.90 -4.68 -4.59
C TRP A 45 3.16 -4.17 -6.02
N ALA A 46 2.66 -4.92 -7.00
CA ALA A 46 2.69 -4.54 -8.41
C ALA A 46 1.56 -3.55 -8.73
N ASP A 47 1.87 -2.54 -9.55
CA ASP A 47 0.94 -1.49 -9.97
C ASP A 47 1.28 -1.03 -11.39
N ALA A 48 0.78 -1.77 -12.39
CA ALA A 48 1.10 -1.57 -13.79
C ALA A 48 0.80 -0.14 -14.29
N ASP A 49 -0.33 0.44 -13.86
CA ASP A 49 -0.79 1.76 -14.32
C ASP A 49 -0.41 2.89 -13.35
N LYS A 50 0.35 2.59 -12.29
CA LYS A 50 0.76 3.56 -11.26
C LYS A 50 -0.42 4.23 -10.56
N GLN A 51 -1.55 3.55 -10.44
CA GLN A 51 -2.79 4.14 -9.93
C GLN A 51 -2.64 4.59 -8.47
N TRP A 52 -1.77 3.93 -7.71
CA TRP A 52 -1.57 4.19 -6.28
C TRP A 52 -0.49 5.23 -6.00
N ALA A 53 0.24 5.69 -7.02
CA ALA A 53 1.44 6.51 -6.87
C ALA A 53 1.21 7.79 -6.05
N ALA A 54 0.03 8.43 -6.20
CA ALA A 54 -0.34 9.64 -5.47
C ALA A 54 -0.43 9.43 -3.95
N LEU A 55 -0.66 8.20 -3.48
CA LEU A 55 -0.81 7.88 -2.07
C LEU A 55 0.51 7.44 -1.40
N VAL A 56 1.53 7.11 -2.20
CA VAL A 56 2.74 6.44 -1.73
C VAL A 56 3.52 7.27 -0.72
N ALA A 57 3.72 8.57 -0.94
CA ALA A 57 4.47 9.42 -0.01
C ALA A 57 3.83 9.45 1.39
N ARG A 58 2.49 9.45 1.43
CA ARG A 58 1.72 9.37 2.66
C ARG A 58 1.84 7.99 3.31
N LEU A 59 1.70 6.92 2.52
CA LEU A 59 1.89 5.55 3.00
C LEU A 59 3.30 5.34 3.54
N GLN A 60 4.34 5.89 2.94
CA GLN A 60 5.71 5.79 3.45
C GLN A 60 5.90 6.51 4.78
N THR A 61 5.09 7.54 5.07
CA THR A 61 5.08 8.21 6.38
C THR A 61 4.42 7.33 7.44
N ALA A 62 3.31 6.69 7.09
CA ALA A 62 2.59 5.79 7.99
C ALA A 62 3.27 4.41 8.16
N LEU A 63 3.94 3.92 7.11
CA LEU A 63 4.58 2.61 7.01
C LEU A 63 6.07 2.81 6.70
N PRO A 64 6.93 2.93 7.73
CA PRO A 64 8.38 3.15 7.54
C PRO A 64 9.09 2.03 6.77
N HIS A 65 8.46 0.85 6.69
CA HIS A 65 8.94 -0.34 5.98
C HIS A 65 8.42 -0.45 4.54
N LEU A 66 7.79 0.61 4.00
CA LEU A 66 7.41 0.72 2.59
C LEU A 66 8.55 1.34 1.76
N PHE A 67 9.03 0.57 0.78
CA PHE A 67 10.06 0.96 -0.17
C PHE A 67 9.52 0.97 -1.59
N VAL A 68 10.08 1.83 -2.43
CA VAL A 68 9.56 2.10 -3.77
C VAL A 68 10.61 1.80 -4.82
N LEU A 69 10.22 1.10 -5.88
CA LEU A 69 11.07 0.93 -7.07
C LEU A 69 11.18 2.26 -7.83
N GLY A 70 12.42 2.69 -8.09
CA GLY A 70 12.68 3.89 -8.87
C GLY A 70 14.14 4.32 -8.85
N THR A 71 14.41 5.59 -9.20
CA THR A 71 15.74 6.18 -9.07
C THR A 71 16.19 6.18 -7.61
N TYR A 72 17.45 5.86 -7.36
CA TYR A 72 18.01 5.78 -6.01
C TYR A 72 17.89 7.11 -5.24
N ASP A 73 17.16 7.07 -4.14
CA ASP A 73 16.99 8.12 -3.14
C ASP A 73 16.65 7.42 -1.79
N ALA A 74 17.69 7.08 -1.03
CA ALA A 74 17.54 6.34 0.22
C ALA A 74 16.72 7.12 1.27
N ALA A 75 16.78 8.45 1.28
CA ALA A 75 16.00 9.29 2.19
C ALA A 75 14.49 9.14 1.93
N LYS A 76 14.11 8.99 0.66
CA LYS A 76 12.72 8.68 0.25
C LYS A 76 12.40 7.19 0.23
N ARG A 77 13.30 6.32 0.71
CA ARG A 77 13.15 4.85 0.65
C ARG A 77 12.86 4.37 -0.78
N THR A 78 13.45 5.02 -1.78
CA THR A 78 13.28 4.71 -3.20
C THR A 78 14.59 4.22 -3.80
N GLY A 79 14.55 3.21 -4.64
CA GLY A 79 15.73 2.80 -5.38
C GLY A 79 15.52 1.68 -6.38
N PRO A 80 16.58 1.33 -7.13
CA PRO A 80 16.49 0.30 -8.15
C PRO A 80 16.24 -1.07 -7.51
N ALA A 81 15.79 -2.04 -8.31
CA ALA A 81 15.49 -3.39 -7.86
C ALA A 81 16.61 -4.05 -7.04
N ILE A 82 17.87 -3.87 -7.45
CA ILE A 82 19.02 -4.40 -6.72
C ILE A 82 19.16 -3.78 -5.33
N TRP A 83 18.87 -2.48 -5.20
CA TRP A 83 18.89 -1.82 -3.90
C TRP A 83 17.75 -2.31 -3.01
N LEU A 84 16.53 -2.43 -3.56
CA LEU A 84 15.39 -3.02 -2.83
C LEU A 84 15.69 -4.45 -2.39
N ARG A 85 16.37 -5.24 -3.22
CA ARG A 85 16.83 -6.58 -2.86
C ARG A 85 17.74 -6.55 -1.62
N CYS A 86 18.70 -5.63 -1.59
CA CYS A 86 19.59 -5.45 -0.46
C CYS A 86 18.87 -4.98 0.82
N VAL A 87 17.81 -4.17 0.68
CA VAL A 87 16.92 -3.81 1.81
C VAL A 87 16.28 -5.06 2.39
N VAL A 88 15.69 -5.92 1.55
CA VAL A 88 15.03 -7.15 2.01
C VAL A 88 16.02 -8.10 2.69
N ASP A 89 17.22 -8.24 2.14
CA ASP A 89 18.27 -9.10 2.71
C ASP A 89 18.94 -8.48 3.95
N SER A 90 18.55 -7.27 4.36
CA SER A 90 19.06 -6.57 5.54
C SER A 90 20.58 -6.40 5.54
N VAL A 91 21.19 -6.19 4.36
CA VAL A 91 22.64 -6.05 4.19
C VAL A 91 23.12 -4.59 4.13
N LEU A 92 22.18 -3.63 4.13
CA LEU A 92 22.48 -2.20 4.07
C LEU A 92 22.66 -1.64 5.48
N LYS A 93 23.75 -0.92 5.72
CA LYS A 93 24.04 -0.31 7.04
C LYS A 93 23.10 0.86 7.36
N ASP A 94 22.70 1.60 6.32
CA ASP A 94 21.95 2.85 6.47
C ASP A 94 20.43 2.65 6.41
N VAL A 95 19.97 1.39 6.31
CA VAL A 95 18.55 1.04 6.33
C VAL A 95 18.33 0.05 7.47
N THR A 96 17.58 0.46 8.49
CA THR A 96 17.25 -0.40 9.63
C THR A 96 15.76 -0.68 9.64
N LEU A 97 15.40 -1.96 9.59
CA LEU A 97 14.05 -2.45 9.83
C LEU A 97 13.98 -3.07 11.23
N GLU A 98 12.87 -2.86 11.93
CA GLU A 98 12.67 -3.50 13.22
C GLU A 98 12.60 -5.03 13.05
N PRO A 99 13.13 -5.81 14.01
CA PRO A 99 13.08 -7.26 13.94
C PRO A 99 11.66 -7.79 13.74
N GLY A 100 11.46 -8.64 12.73
CA GLY A 100 10.16 -9.23 12.42
C GLY A 100 9.24 -8.39 11.53
N VAL A 101 9.63 -7.15 11.19
CA VAL A 101 8.91 -6.33 10.21
C VAL A 101 9.24 -6.80 8.79
N VAL A 102 8.20 -7.11 8.03
CA VAL A 102 8.34 -7.54 6.62
C VAL A 102 8.31 -6.29 5.73
N PRO A 103 9.34 -6.02 4.93
CA PRO A 103 9.34 -4.88 4.01
C PRO A 103 8.26 -5.01 2.94
N ILE A 104 7.61 -3.89 2.61
CA ILE A 104 6.67 -3.78 1.50
C ILE A 104 7.39 -3.10 0.34
N LEU A 105 7.37 -3.71 -0.84
CA LEU A 105 7.97 -3.18 -2.05
C LEU A 105 6.87 -2.76 -3.03
N TYR A 106 6.66 -1.45 -3.16
CA TYR A 106 5.77 -0.88 -4.17
C TYR A 106 6.50 -0.73 -5.50
N LEU A 107 5.92 -1.29 -6.56
CA LEU A 107 6.52 -1.40 -7.89
C LEU A 107 5.68 -0.62 -8.92
N PRO A 108 5.77 0.72 -8.94
CA PRO A 108 5.01 1.54 -9.88
C PRO A 108 5.44 1.24 -11.33
N GLY A 109 4.48 1.02 -12.21
CA GLY A 109 4.71 0.73 -13.62
C GLY A 109 5.11 -0.72 -13.89
N VAL A 110 5.02 -1.59 -12.89
CA VAL A 110 5.36 -3.02 -13.03
C VAL A 110 4.10 -3.83 -12.86
N ALA A 111 3.73 -4.57 -13.91
CA ALA A 111 2.71 -5.62 -13.81
C ALA A 111 3.33 -6.87 -13.16
N ARG A 112 2.55 -7.60 -12.36
CA ARG A 112 3.02 -8.85 -11.76
C ARG A 112 3.49 -9.87 -12.81
N GLN A 113 2.83 -9.92 -13.97
CA GLN A 113 3.21 -10.83 -15.05
C GLN A 113 4.65 -10.59 -15.53
N SER A 114 5.13 -9.35 -15.50
CA SER A 114 6.51 -9.01 -15.89
C SER A 114 7.56 -9.70 -15.01
N LEU A 115 7.27 -9.91 -13.72
CA LEU A 115 8.15 -10.66 -12.82
C LEU A 115 8.09 -12.17 -13.06
N ARG A 116 7.03 -12.68 -13.71
CA ARG A 116 6.81 -14.11 -13.99
C ARG A 116 7.22 -14.53 -15.39
N ALA A 117 7.68 -13.59 -16.20
CA ALA A 117 7.94 -13.80 -17.62
C ALA A 117 9.22 -14.63 -17.92
N GLY A 118 9.85 -15.23 -16.91
CA GLY A 118 11.05 -16.04 -17.08
C GLY A 118 12.17 -15.25 -17.77
N ASP A 119 12.63 -15.75 -18.92
CA ASP A 119 13.69 -15.13 -19.72
C ASP A 119 13.28 -13.78 -20.33
N GLU A 120 11.97 -13.51 -20.47
CA GLU A 120 11.43 -12.23 -20.95
C GLU A 120 11.30 -11.19 -19.83
N CYS A 121 11.62 -11.54 -18.58
CA CYS A 121 11.61 -10.58 -17.48
C CYS A 121 12.65 -9.47 -17.71
N PRO A 122 12.24 -8.18 -17.66
CA PRO A 122 13.17 -7.07 -17.84
C PRO A 122 14.37 -7.18 -16.89
N ARG A 123 15.58 -7.01 -17.43
CA ARG A 123 16.84 -7.20 -16.68
C ARG A 123 16.87 -6.40 -15.37
N GLU A 124 16.34 -5.19 -15.39
CA GLU A 124 16.28 -4.31 -14.24
C GLU A 124 15.40 -4.84 -13.11
N LEU A 125 14.42 -5.71 -13.39
CA LEU A 125 13.50 -6.30 -12.42
C LEU A 125 13.94 -7.68 -11.91
N GLN A 126 14.86 -8.34 -12.61
CA GLN A 126 15.34 -9.68 -12.28
C GLN A 126 15.76 -9.86 -10.81
N PRO A 127 16.39 -8.89 -10.12
CA PRO A 127 16.73 -9.02 -8.69
C PRO A 127 15.52 -9.28 -7.77
N LEU A 128 14.30 -8.94 -8.21
CA LEU A 128 13.07 -9.12 -7.44
C LEU A 128 12.33 -10.42 -7.79
N VAL A 129 12.71 -11.13 -8.86
CA VAL A 129 11.96 -12.30 -9.37
C VAL A 129 11.81 -13.38 -8.31
N GLU A 130 12.89 -13.67 -7.56
CA GLU A 130 12.85 -14.73 -6.55
C GLU A 130 11.93 -14.38 -5.36
N LEU A 131 11.65 -13.09 -5.12
CA LEU A 131 10.81 -12.64 -4.01
C LEU A 131 9.35 -13.07 -4.20
N GLN A 132 8.97 -13.46 -5.41
CA GLN A 132 7.67 -14.07 -5.68
C GLN A 132 7.50 -15.45 -5.03
N TYR A 133 8.60 -16.11 -4.66
CA TYR A 133 8.58 -17.45 -4.09
C TYR A 133 8.82 -17.44 -2.58
N ARG A 134 9.81 -16.67 -2.10
CA ARG A 134 10.07 -16.55 -0.65
C ARG A 134 9.33 -15.39 0.04
N GLY A 135 8.68 -14.52 -0.73
CA GLY A 135 7.85 -13.43 -0.22
C GLY A 135 6.36 -13.71 -0.37
N ARG A 136 5.58 -12.63 -0.41
CA ARG A 136 4.15 -12.60 -0.75
C ARG A 136 3.92 -11.56 -1.83
N VAL A 137 2.87 -11.74 -2.62
CA VAL A 137 2.43 -10.75 -3.60
C VAL A 137 1.05 -10.26 -3.19
N TRP A 138 0.87 -8.96 -3.08
CA TRP A 138 -0.43 -8.34 -2.82
C TRP A 138 -1.23 -8.24 -4.11
N HIS A 139 -2.23 -9.11 -4.27
CA HIS A 139 -3.07 -9.21 -5.47
C HIS A 139 -4.49 -9.65 -5.10
N GLN A 140 -5.42 -9.50 -6.04
CA GLN A 140 -6.81 -9.95 -5.89
C GLN A 140 -6.91 -11.48 -5.83
N LYS A 141 -8.01 -12.05 -5.30
CA LYS A 141 -8.23 -13.51 -5.29
C LYS A 141 -8.11 -14.17 -6.67
N ASN A 142 -8.48 -13.46 -7.74
CA ASN A 142 -8.38 -13.93 -9.13
C ASN A 142 -6.94 -13.85 -9.72
N GLY A 143 -5.96 -13.40 -8.94
CA GLY A 143 -4.55 -13.29 -9.34
C GLY A 143 -4.17 -11.99 -10.06
N ARG A 144 -5.12 -11.10 -10.35
CA ARG A 144 -4.86 -9.78 -10.94
C ARG A 144 -4.33 -8.80 -9.91
N ASP A 145 -3.57 -7.81 -10.39
CA ASP A 145 -3.08 -6.72 -9.56
C ASP A 145 -4.25 -5.88 -9.03
N TRP A 146 -4.08 -5.30 -7.84
CA TRP A 146 -5.09 -4.42 -7.27
C TRP A 146 -5.09 -3.07 -8.01
N THR A 147 -6.16 -2.81 -8.76
CA THR A 147 -6.49 -1.44 -9.22
C THR A 147 -7.20 -0.70 -8.10
N VAL A 148 -7.24 0.63 -8.18
CA VAL A 148 -7.97 1.47 -7.21
C VAL A 148 -9.43 1.09 -7.21
N GLU A 149 -10.08 1.07 -8.38
CA GLU A 149 -11.48 0.67 -8.53
C GLU A 149 -11.74 -0.70 -7.91
N ALA A 150 -10.91 -1.72 -8.25
CA ALA A 150 -11.08 -3.06 -7.72
C ALA A 150 -11.01 -3.07 -6.19
N PHE A 151 -10.09 -2.31 -5.60
CA PHE A 151 -9.96 -2.22 -4.14
C PHE A 151 -11.14 -1.49 -3.50
N LEU A 152 -11.70 -0.46 -4.15
CA LEU A 152 -12.90 0.21 -3.65
C LEU A 152 -14.11 -0.73 -3.61
N VAL A 153 -14.34 -1.53 -4.66
CA VAL A 153 -15.56 -2.34 -4.81
C VAL A 153 -15.49 -3.74 -4.21
N SER A 154 -14.30 -4.33 -4.10
CA SER A 154 -14.15 -5.73 -3.68
C SER A 154 -14.44 -5.93 -2.20
N GLU A 155 -14.98 -7.10 -1.85
CA GLU A 155 -15.15 -7.57 -0.47
C GLU A 155 -13.83 -7.69 0.29
N ASP A 156 -12.73 -8.01 -0.40
CA ASP A 156 -11.38 -8.07 0.21
C ASP A 156 -10.71 -6.68 0.27
N GLY A 157 -11.37 -5.66 -0.25
CA GLY A 157 -10.99 -4.25 -0.22
C GLY A 157 -11.92 -3.46 0.70
N LEU A 158 -12.63 -2.47 0.15
CA LEU A 158 -13.53 -1.60 0.91
C LEU A 158 -15.01 -1.97 0.80
N GLN A 159 -15.40 -2.75 -0.21
CA GLN A 159 -16.78 -3.16 -0.46
C GLN A 159 -17.75 -1.97 -0.55
N LEU A 160 -17.37 -0.94 -1.29
CA LEU A 160 -18.23 0.21 -1.62
C LEU A 160 -19.04 -0.08 -2.89
N ASP A 161 -20.23 0.49 -2.98
CA ASP A 161 -21.00 0.53 -4.22
C ASP A 161 -20.50 1.70 -5.05
N VAL A 162 -19.77 1.43 -6.14
CA VAL A 162 -19.14 2.45 -7.00
C VAL A 162 -19.53 2.23 -8.44
N ALA A 163 -19.92 3.29 -9.15
CA ALA A 163 -20.12 3.24 -10.59
C ALA A 163 -18.80 2.93 -11.32
N GLN A 164 -18.86 2.02 -12.30
CA GLN A 164 -17.67 1.49 -12.99
C GLN A 164 -17.42 2.15 -14.36
N ASP A 165 -18.11 3.26 -14.63
CA ASP A 165 -17.87 4.08 -15.82
C ASP A 165 -16.51 4.80 -15.72
N ALA A 166 -15.98 5.24 -16.86
CA ALA A 166 -14.65 5.84 -16.93
C ALA A 166 -14.55 7.14 -16.12
N LYS A 167 -15.61 7.97 -16.11
CA LYS A 167 -15.61 9.25 -15.37
C LYS A 167 -15.45 8.99 -13.87
N THR A 168 -16.19 8.01 -13.34
CA THR A 168 -16.12 7.66 -11.91
C THR A 168 -14.77 7.08 -11.53
N ARG A 169 -14.17 6.21 -12.35
CA ARG A 169 -12.80 5.71 -12.10
C ARG A 169 -11.76 6.81 -12.04
N GLU A 170 -11.78 7.73 -12.99
CA GLU A 170 -10.85 8.85 -13.05
C GLU A 170 -11.01 9.76 -11.82
N ALA A 171 -12.24 10.07 -11.43
CA ALA A 171 -12.52 10.86 -10.25
C ALA A 171 -12.00 10.17 -8.97
N ALA A 172 -12.28 8.87 -8.80
CA ALA A 172 -11.81 8.09 -7.67
C ALA A 172 -10.27 8.03 -7.56
N GLN A 173 -9.56 7.88 -8.69
CA GLN A 173 -8.10 7.91 -8.72
C GLN A 173 -7.54 9.28 -8.34
N ARG A 174 -8.12 10.37 -8.87
CA ARG A 174 -7.70 11.75 -8.52
C ARG A 174 -7.95 12.06 -7.04
N SER A 175 -9.03 11.56 -6.47
CA SER A 175 -9.41 11.81 -5.07
C SER A 175 -8.71 10.90 -4.06
N LEU A 176 -7.83 9.97 -4.49
CA LEU A 176 -7.14 9.04 -3.59
C LEU A 176 -6.49 9.68 -2.35
N PRO A 177 -5.74 10.80 -2.47
CA PRO A 177 -5.13 11.43 -1.30
C PRO A 177 -6.16 11.95 -0.29
N LEU A 178 -7.36 12.33 -0.76
CA LEU A 178 -8.46 12.80 0.07
C LEU A 178 -9.22 11.62 0.70
N LEU A 179 -9.49 10.57 -0.09
CA LEU A 179 -10.07 9.31 0.39
C LEU A 179 -9.22 8.66 1.51
N ALA A 180 -7.91 8.91 1.51
CA ALA A 180 -7.02 8.48 2.59
C ALA A 180 -7.31 9.13 3.95
N GLU A 181 -7.98 10.29 3.96
CA GLU A 181 -8.37 11.06 5.17
C GLU A 181 -9.86 10.97 5.46
N THR A 182 -10.67 10.70 4.44
CA THR A 182 -12.13 10.66 4.58
C THR A 182 -12.56 9.43 5.40
N PRO A 183 -13.39 9.62 6.45
CA PRO A 183 -14.06 8.51 7.12
C PRO A 183 -14.91 7.71 6.13
N LEU A 184 -14.68 6.39 6.05
CA LEU A 184 -15.36 5.54 5.08
C LEU A 184 -16.87 5.42 5.31
N ASP A 185 -17.36 5.69 6.52
CA ASP A 185 -18.78 5.58 6.86
C ASP A 185 -19.65 6.52 6.01
N GLY A 186 -19.14 7.70 5.67
CA GLY A 186 -19.84 8.67 4.80
C GLY A 186 -19.92 8.26 3.33
N LEU A 187 -19.19 7.21 2.92
CA LEU A 187 -19.15 6.71 1.55
C LEU A 187 -20.04 5.46 1.36
N ARG A 188 -20.68 4.97 2.43
CA ARG A 188 -21.53 3.77 2.41
C ARG A 188 -23.02 4.12 2.31
N GLY A 189 -23.83 3.14 1.88
CA GLY A 189 -25.29 3.25 1.88
C GLY A 189 -25.91 3.83 0.60
N HIS A 190 -25.09 4.20 -0.38
CA HIS A 190 -25.49 4.62 -1.72
C HIS A 190 -24.42 4.28 -2.75
N ARG A 191 -24.80 4.35 -4.02
CA ARG A 191 -23.88 4.20 -5.15
C ARG A 191 -23.09 5.49 -5.36
N LEU A 192 -21.77 5.39 -5.27
CA LEU A 192 -20.82 6.47 -5.51
C LEU A 192 -20.60 6.68 -7.01
N GLU A 193 -20.71 7.92 -7.45
CA GLU A 193 -20.42 8.35 -8.81
C GLU A 193 -19.27 9.38 -8.81
N ALA A 194 -18.83 9.79 -10.01
CA ALA A 194 -17.75 10.75 -10.16
C ALA A 194 -17.91 12.02 -9.30
N ASP A 195 -19.14 12.55 -9.24
CA ASP A 195 -19.45 13.78 -8.51
C ASP A 195 -19.25 13.63 -6.99
N ASP A 196 -19.42 12.43 -6.43
CA ASP A 196 -19.17 12.17 -5.01
C ASP A 196 -17.67 12.23 -4.68
N PHE A 197 -16.83 11.68 -5.55
CA PHE A 197 -15.37 11.78 -5.42
C PHE A 197 -14.87 13.20 -5.65
N ASP A 198 -15.42 13.92 -6.64
CA ASP A 198 -15.05 15.31 -6.90
C ASP A 198 -15.47 16.24 -5.73
N ARG A 199 -16.59 15.95 -5.05
CA ARG A 199 -17.01 16.68 -3.84
C ARG A 199 -16.00 16.57 -2.69
N LEU A 200 -15.28 15.46 -2.55
CA LEU A 200 -14.23 15.32 -1.53
C LEU A 200 -13.16 16.40 -1.62
N ALA A 201 -12.92 16.94 -2.82
CA ALA A 201 -11.96 18.03 -3.04
C ALA A 201 -12.52 19.42 -2.68
N VAL A 202 -13.85 19.55 -2.67
CA VAL A 202 -14.56 20.82 -2.41
C VAL A 202 -14.93 20.96 -0.94
N SER A 203 -15.28 19.85 -0.29
CA SER A 203 -15.53 19.79 1.15
C SER A 203 -14.20 19.67 1.89
N ASP A 204 -13.57 20.81 2.19
CA ASP A 204 -12.47 20.86 3.16
C ASP A 204 -12.95 20.24 4.50
N PRO A 205 -12.36 19.14 5.00
CA PRO A 205 -12.80 18.45 6.21
C PRO A 205 -12.70 19.30 7.49
N THR A 206 -12.07 20.49 7.43
CA THR A 206 -11.94 21.38 8.59
C THR A 206 -13.19 22.20 8.92
N ARG A 207 -14.30 22.08 8.16
CA ARG A 207 -15.50 22.92 8.39
C ARG A 207 -16.55 22.39 9.37
N ASP A 208 -16.48 21.14 9.81
CA ASP A 208 -17.49 20.54 10.71
C ASP A 208 -17.03 20.40 12.19
N LEU A 209 -15.96 21.09 12.59
CA LEU A 209 -15.47 21.14 13.97
C LEU A 209 -15.54 22.54 14.63
N LEU A 210 -16.56 23.34 14.29
CA LEU A 210 -16.86 24.60 14.98
C LEU A 210 -18.24 24.56 15.66
#